data_AF-A0A8T5AY11-F1
#
_entry.id   AF-A0A8T5AY11-F1
#
_cell.length_a   1.000
_cell.length_b   1.000
_cell.length_c   1.000
_cell.angle_alpha   90.00
_cell.angle_beta   90.00
_cell.angle_gamma   90.00
#
_symmetry.space_group_name_H-M   'P 1'
#
loop_
_entity.id
_entity.type
_entity.pdbx_description
1 polymer ?
#
loop_
_entity_poly.entity_id
_entity_poly.type
_entity_poly.pdbx_seq_one_letter_code
_entity_poly.pdbx_strand_id
1 'polypeptide(L)'
;MYEEISSWEEGSPYDIYFLKENPFPIVPIPEEEPTILGVHEDAYGRVLWQLSKVARTGRPVHIVVVGPYGSGKTHLLRYLTTTINNRFKGGLAAYVPHPGPDFISIYRRFVESLGYHRLQALARDVEESQLRKNIVYQDFVTALTRLNEPKKGLDAWRWLTANKLTFEERETLGVATSIERSEDALNAFSGLLKFLRGAGFRLISMFIDEFEEITSLVQLQKRKLFNDLRHLIDLNVSNFSLTVACSPKGWNMIYEENAALVRRFSSNLIFLQSLDEDAAMKLVSSYLERFRTNHEALENHLLEMDYNKDHSKIYPFTVDGIHEICSLSKGNVGEILKYSGIAIEMGIIEKHKIIDGNTVNLLITKYYGKTAYFDEYEKNENLS
;
A
#
# COMPACT_ATOMS: atom_id res chain seq x y z
N MET A 1 7.44 -30.74 27.04
CA MET A 1 6.73 -30.52 25.77
C MET A 1 7.65 -29.80 24.78
N TYR A 2 8.90 -30.28 24.66
CA TYR A 2 9.99 -29.73 23.84
C TYR A 2 10.92 -30.90 23.44
N GLU A 3 10.34 -32.04 23.11
CA GLU A 3 11.07 -33.23 22.64
C GLU A 3 10.23 -33.87 21.54
N GLU A 4 10.29 -33.27 20.34
CA GLU A 4 9.96 -33.92 19.06
C GLU A 4 10.33 -33.00 17.88
N ILE A 5 11.53 -32.40 17.90
CA ILE A 5 12.12 -31.77 16.70
C ILE A 5 13.37 -32.57 16.32
N SER A 6 13.17 -33.87 16.11
CA SER A 6 14.20 -34.79 15.63
C SER A 6 13.58 -35.78 14.66
N SER A 7 13.21 -35.29 13.48
CA SER A 7 13.24 -36.00 12.20
C SER A 7 12.53 -35.15 11.14
N TRP A 8 13.18 -34.08 10.68
CA TRP A 8 12.90 -33.63 9.32
C TRP A 8 13.61 -34.65 8.42
N GLU A 9 12.88 -35.70 8.02
CA GLU A 9 13.28 -36.56 6.90
C GLU A 9 13.67 -35.67 5.70
N GLU A 10 14.67 -36.06 4.91
CA GLU A 10 15.24 -35.27 3.82
C GLU A 10 14.17 -34.73 2.85
N GLY A 11 13.72 -33.49 3.06
CA GLY A 11 12.68 -32.83 2.27
C GLY A 11 12.12 -31.60 2.96
N SER A 12 11.55 -30.67 2.20
CA SER A 12 10.82 -29.54 2.79
C SER A 12 9.48 -30.05 3.30
N PRO A 13 9.02 -29.68 4.51
CA PRO A 13 7.72 -30.15 4.99
C PRO A 13 6.54 -29.60 4.18
N TYR A 14 6.79 -28.58 3.36
CA TYR A 14 5.85 -28.00 2.42
C TYR A 14 5.70 -28.82 1.12
N ASP A 15 6.57 -29.80 0.89
CA ASP A 15 6.53 -30.66 -0.29
C ASP A 15 5.22 -31.45 -0.36
N ILE A 16 4.59 -31.73 0.80
CA ILE A 16 3.26 -32.37 0.86
C ILE A 16 2.17 -31.56 0.13
N TYR A 17 2.37 -30.24 0.00
CA TYR A 17 1.45 -29.32 -0.66
C TYR A 17 2.00 -28.77 -1.99
N PHE A 18 3.14 -29.28 -2.45
CA PHE A 18 3.85 -28.79 -3.63
C PHE A 18 4.16 -27.29 -3.49
N LEU A 19 4.60 -26.88 -2.30
CA LEU A 19 4.96 -25.50 -1.99
C LEU A 19 6.42 -25.44 -1.57
N LYS A 20 7.10 -24.34 -1.91
CA LYS A 20 8.47 -24.08 -1.47
C LYS A 20 8.52 -23.73 0.03
N GLU A 21 7.56 -22.94 0.50
CA GLU A 21 7.39 -22.45 1.86
C GLU A 21 5.93 -21.99 2.06
N ASN A 22 5.57 -21.52 3.26
CA ASN A 22 4.25 -20.96 3.48
C ASN A 22 4.08 -19.67 2.67
N PRO A 23 3.14 -19.63 1.70
CA PRO A 23 3.00 -18.46 0.83
C PRO A 23 2.32 -17.29 1.55
N PHE A 24 1.64 -17.54 2.67
CA PHE A 24 0.80 -16.54 3.32
C PHE A 24 1.52 -15.84 4.48
N PRO A 25 1.48 -14.51 4.56
CA PRO A 25 2.05 -13.79 5.68
C PRO A 25 1.17 -13.96 6.92
N ILE A 26 1.70 -14.61 7.98
CA ILE A 26 1.00 -14.78 9.26
C ILE A 26 0.67 -13.41 9.88
N VAL A 27 1.59 -12.45 9.76
CA VAL A 27 1.32 -11.05 10.04
C VAL A 27 1.13 -10.36 8.68
N PRO A 28 -0.07 -9.85 8.35
CA PRO A 28 -0.38 -9.30 7.03
C PRO A 28 0.26 -7.92 6.82
N ILE A 29 1.59 -7.88 6.83
CA ILE A 29 2.39 -6.71 6.47
C ILE A 29 2.55 -6.73 4.95
N PRO A 30 2.06 -5.71 4.23
CA PRO A 30 2.23 -5.68 2.78
C PRO A 30 3.71 -5.60 2.38
N GLU A 31 4.07 -6.35 1.34
CA GLU A 31 5.37 -6.22 0.67
C GLU A 31 5.59 -4.78 0.19
N GLU A 32 6.86 -4.35 0.08
CA GLU A 32 7.16 -3.00 -0.42
C GLU A 32 6.69 -2.80 -1.86
N GLU A 33 6.88 -3.82 -2.71
CA GLU A 33 6.46 -3.87 -4.11
C GLU A 33 5.60 -5.11 -4.38
N PRO A 34 4.31 -5.08 -3.99
CA PRO A 34 3.45 -6.26 -4.09
C PRO A 34 3.14 -6.59 -5.56
N THR A 35 3.13 -7.88 -5.87
CA THR A 35 2.86 -8.42 -7.23
C THR A 35 1.45 -8.98 -7.41
N ILE A 36 0.81 -9.37 -6.30
CA ILE A 36 -0.57 -9.89 -6.24
C ILE A 36 -1.49 -8.74 -5.87
N LEU A 37 -2.70 -8.68 -6.42
CA LEU A 37 -3.71 -7.71 -5.98
C LEU A 37 -4.48 -8.27 -4.77
N GLY A 38 -4.30 -7.64 -3.60
CA GLY A 38 -4.93 -8.07 -2.34
C GLY A 38 -6.30 -7.45 -2.04
N VAL A 39 -6.98 -6.84 -3.01
CA VAL A 39 -8.29 -6.19 -2.79
C VAL A 39 -9.24 -6.48 -3.95
N HIS A 40 -10.52 -6.18 -3.77
CA HIS A 40 -11.52 -6.31 -4.82
C HIS A 40 -11.10 -5.55 -6.09
N GLU A 41 -11.16 -6.22 -7.24
CA GLU A 41 -10.71 -5.69 -8.54
C GLU A 41 -11.44 -4.38 -8.89
N ASP A 42 -12.72 -4.26 -8.53
CA ASP A 42 -13.50 -3.03 -8.75
C ASP A 42 -12.90 -1.81 -8.05
N ALA A 43 -12.41 -1.96 -6.81
CA ALA A 43 -11.81 -0.84 -6.09
C ALA A 43 -10.53 -0.37 -6.80
N TYR A 44 -9.66 -1.34 -7.16
CA TYR A 44 -8.47 -1.08 -7.95
C TYR A 44 -8.79 -0.43 -9.30
N GLY A 45 -9.74 -1.00 -10.05
CA GLY A 45 -10.17 -0.52 -11.36
C GLY A 45 -10.75 0.89 -11.31
N ARG A 46 -11.55 1.21 -10.28
CA ARG A 46 -12.09 2.56 -10.06
C ARG A 46 -10.99 3.58 -9.78
N VAL A 47 -10.02 3.26 -8.90
CA VAL A 47 -8.88 4.15 -8.64
C VAL A 47 -8.10 4.37 -9.93
N LEU A 48 -7.75 3.28 -10.63
CA LEU A 48 -6.95 3.32 -11.85
C LEU A 48 -7.64 4.13 -12.95
N TRP A 49 -8.95 3.95 -13.11
CA TRP A 49 -9.76 4.71 -14.06
C TRP A 49 -9.70 6.20 -13.77
N GLN A 50 -9.81 6.63 -12.51
CA GLN A 50 -9.69 8.03 -12.14
C GLN A 50 -8.29 8.59 -12.42
N LEU A 51 -7.24 7.86 -12.08
CA LEU A 51 -5.85 8.25 -12.37
C LEU A 51 -5.58 8.34 -13.88
N SER A 52 -6.19 7.46 -14.67
CA SER A 52 -6.08 7.49 -16.14
C SER A 52 -6.64 8.79 -16.74
N LYS A 53 -7.67 9.39 -16.12
CA LYS A 53 -8.21 10.70 -16.55
C LYS A 53 -7.21 11.82 -16.31
N VAL A 54 -6.49 11.78 -15.19
CA VAL A 54 -5.43 12.76 -14.90
C VAL A 54 -4.36 12.68 -15.98
N ALA A 55 -3.92 11.46 -16.30
CA ALA A 55 -2.92 11.22 -17.35
C ALA A 55 -3.37 11.75 -18.73
N ARG A 56 -4.65 11.60 -19.07
CA ARG A 56 -5.21 11.98 -20.37
C ARG A 56 -5.57 13.46 -20.49
N THR A 57 -6.09 14.06 -19.43
CA THR A 57 -6.69 15.40 -19.47
C THR A 57 -5.82 16.47 -18.81
N GLY A 58 -4.82 16.05 -18.03
CA GLY A 58 -4.04 16.93 -17.17
C GLY A 58 -4.81 17.50 -15.98
N ARG A 59 -6.12 17.22 -15.86
CA ARG A 59 -6.95 17.70 -14.75
C ARG A 59 -6.67 16.88 -13.49
N PRO A 60 -6.36 17.53 -12.35
CA PRO A 60 -6.15 16.83 -11.09
C PRO A 60 -7.38 16.07 -10.64
N VAL A 61 -7.14 14.92 -10.02
CA VAL A 61 -8.16 14.13 -9.35
C VAL A 61 -7.63 13.76 -7.98
N HIS A 62 -8.47 13.89 -6.96
CA HIS A 62 -8.14 13.51 -5.60
C HIS A 62 -9.09 12.41 -5.16
N ILE A 63 -8.57 11.38 -4.53
CA ILE A 63 -9.26 10.12 -4.23
C ILE A 63 -9.12 9.81 -2.74
N VAL A 64 -10.18 9.28 -2.15
CA VAL A 64 -10.14 8.78 -0.76
C VAL A 64 -10.51 7.31 -0.79
N VAL A 65 -9.62 6.48 -0.26
CA VAL A 65 -9.84 5.05 -0.07
C VAL A 65 -10.20 4.81 1.39
N VAL A 66 -11.41 4.31 1.64
CA VAL A 66 -11.92 4.07 3.00
C VAL A 66 -12.11 2.59 3.23
N GLY A 67 -11.60 2.06 4.33
CA GLY A 67 -11.79 0.64 4.67
C GLY A 67 -11.32 0.31 6.09
N PRO A 68 -11.93 -0.70 6.75
CA PRO A 68 -11.53 -1.10 8.10
C PRO A 68 -10.08 -1.62 8.15
N TYR A 69 -9.55 -1.87 9.35
CA TYR A 69 -8.24 -2.49 9.49
C TYR A 69 -8.22 -3.87 8.79
N GLY A 70 -7.11 -4.23 8.15
CA GLY A 70 -7.00 -5.48 7.40
C GLY A 70 -7.71 -5.53 6.04
N SER A 71 -8.43 -4.47 5.61
CA SER A 71 -9.13 -4.43 4.30
C SER A 71 -8.22 -4.30 3.07
N GLY A 72 -6.90 -4.23 3.25
CA GLY A 72 -5.94 -4.11 2.14
C GLY A 72 -5.69 -2.69 1.63
N LYS A 73 -6.01 -1.63 2.40
CA LYS A 73 -5.70 -0.23 2.04
C LYS A 73 -4.23 0.00 1.68
N THR A 74 -3.33 -0.28 2.62
CA THR A 74 -1.87 -0.18 2.45
C THR A 74 -1.40 -1.01 1.26
N HIS A 75 -1.90 -2.24 1.16
CA HIS A 75 -1.61 -3.14 0.04
C HIS A 75 -2.02 -2.53 -1.30
N LEU A 76 -3.24 -1.99 -1.42
CA LEU A 76 -3.73 -1.34 -2.64
C LEU A 76 -2.87 -0.13 -3.02
N LEU A 77 -2.51 0.74 -2.06
CA LEU A 77 -1.69 1.92 -2.35
C LEU A 77 -0.28 1.54 -2.84
N ARG A 78 0.34 0.52 -2.24
CA ARG A 78 1.63 0.00 -2.71
C ARG A 78 1.52 -0.66 -4.08
N TYR A 79 0.50 -1.48 -4.30
CA TYR A 79 0.24 -2.11 -5.59
C TYR A 79 0.03 -1.09 -6.71
N LEU A 80 -0.73 -0.01 -6.43
CA LEU A 80 -0.89 1.11 -7.36
C LEU A 80 0.43 1.83 -7.61
N THR A 81 1.26 2.03 -6.58
CA THR A 81 2.58 2.64 -6.71
C THR A 81 3.47 1.84 -7.67
N THR A 82 3.59 0.54 -7.44
CA THR A 82 4.33 -0.38 -8.32
C THR A 82 3.75 -0.41 -9.74
N THR A 83 2.42 -0.50 -9.86
CA THR A 83 1.73 -0.49 -11.16
C THR A 83 2.03 0.79 -11.94
N ILE A 84 1.92 1.96 -11.31
CA ILE A 84 2.11 3.24 -12.00
C ILE A 84 3.56 3.42 -12.40
N ASN A 85 4.51 3.09 -11.52
CA ASN A 85 5.93 3.24 -11.81
C ASN A 85 6.42 2.27 -12.90
N ASN A 86 5.88 1.04 -12.95
CA ASN A 86 6.37 -0.01 -13.86
C ASN A 86 5.55 -0.15 -15.15
N ARG A 87 4.24 0.10 -15.11
CA ARG A 87 3.32 -0.21 -16.23
C ARG A 87 2.72 1.03 -16.90
N PHE A 88 2.69 2.18 -16.25
CA PHE A 88 2.16 3.42 -16.84
C PHE A 88 3.26 4.25 -17.49
N LYS A 89 3.28 4.32 -18.81
CA LYS A 89 4.21 5.19 -19.54
C LYS A 89 3.97 6.66 -19.17
N GLY A 90 4.99 7.30 -18.60
CA GLY A 90 4.89 8.67 -18.08
C GLY A 90 4.14 8.77 -16.75
N GLY A 91 3.97 7.65 -16.04
CA GLY A 91 3.50 7.60 -14.66
C GLY A 91 4.64 7.70 -13.66
N LEU A 92 4.40 8.40 -12.56
CA LEU A 92 5.27 8.43 -11.40
C LEU A 92 4.40 8.43 -10.15
N ALA A 93 4.67 7.50 -9.26
CA ALA A 93 3.95 7.36 -8.00
C ALA A 93 4.92 7.34 -6.84
N ALA A 94 4.53 8.00 -5.75
CA ALA A 94 5.22 8.01 -4.48
C ALA A 94 4.28 7.57 -3.36
N TYR A 95 4.79 6.75 -2.46
CA TYR A 95 4.07 6.25 -1.30
C TYR A 95 4.56 6.98 -0.04
N VAL A 96 3.61 7.52 0.72
CA VAL A 96 3.81 8.22 1.98
C VAL A 96 3.09 7.39 3.05
N PRO A 97 3.82 6.70 3.95
CA PRO A 97 3.20 5.75 4.88
C PRO A 97 2.22 6.39 5.85
N HIS A 98 2.47 7.65 6.23
CA HIS A 98 1.60 8.42 7.09
C HIS A 98 1.91 9.92 6.92
N PRO A 99 0.94 10.83 7.18
CA PRO A 99 1.11 12.26 6.88
C PRO A 99 2.10 12.97 7.81
N GLY A 100 2.31 12.47 9.03
CA GLY A 100 3.13 13.15 10.04
C GLY A 100 2.50 14.46 10.56
N PRO A 101 3.26 15.27 11.32
CA PRO A 101 2.72 16.43 12.04
C PRO A 101 2.52 17.69 11.19
N ASP A 102 3.14 17.77 10.02
CA ASP A 102 3.14 18.96 9.16
C ASP A 102 3.36 18.61 7.68
N PHE A 103 3.17 19.60 6.80
CA PHE A 103 3.35 19.41 5.36
C PHE A 103 4.82 19.14 4.97
N ILE A 104 5.78 19.60 5.76
CA ILE A 104 7.22 19.33 5.53
C ILE A 104 7.47 17.83 5.61
N SER A 105 6.83 17.14 6.55
CA SER A 105 6.92 15.69 6.72
C SER A 105 6.37 14.94 5.51
N ILE A 106 5.21 15.36 4.97
CA ILE A 106 4.63 14.80 3.73
C ILE A 106 5.58 15.02 2.55
N TYR A 107 6.05 16.26 2.38
CA TYR A 107 6.98 16.63 1.31
C TYR A 107 8.26 15.80 1.36
N ARG A 108 8.91 15.70 2.53
CA ARG A 108 10.12 14.91 2.73
C ARG A 108 9.90 13.45 2.31
N ARG A 109 8.87 12.80 2.85
CA ARG A 109 8.57 11.39 2.55
C ARG A 109 8.26 11.17 1.07
N PHE A 110 7.57 12.12 0.44
CA PHE A 110 7.33 12.06 -1.00
C PHE A 110 8.64 12.08 -1.79
N VAL A 111 9.54 13.05 -1.51
CA VAL A 111 10.83 13.17 -2.20
C VAL A 111 11.70 11.93 -1.95
N GLU A 112 11.77 11.46 -0.70
CA GLU A 112 12.47 10.24 -0.31
C GLU A 112 11.94 9.01 -1.07
N SER A 113 10.61 8.87 -1.18
CA SER A 113 9.97 7.78 -1.94
C SER A 113 10.29 7.82 -3.44
N LEU A 114 10.65 8.97 -4.02
CA LEU A 114 11.11 9.01 -5.42
C LEU A 114 12.51 8.43 -5.59
N GLY A 115 13.33 8.49 -4.54
CA GLY A 115 14.69 7.98 -4.50
C GLY A 115 15.74 8.92 -5.11
N TYR A 116 16.90 8.97 -4.47
CA TYR A 116 18.04 9.81 -4.88
C TYR A 116 18.48 9.53 -6.32
N HIS A 117 18.74 8.26 -6.66
CA HIS A 117 19.26 7.90 -7.99
C HIS A 117 18.29 8.25 -9.12
N ARG A 118 16.98 8.09 -8.89
CA ARG A 118 15.95 8.41 -9.88
C ARG A 118 15.90 9.92 -10.12
N LEU A 119 15.83 10.72 -9.06
CA LEU A 119 15.83 12.18 -9.19
C LEU A 119 17.14 12.72 -9.77
N GLN A 120 18.28 12.15 -9.37
CA GLN A 120 19.58 12.48 -9.94
C GLN A 120 19.61 12.22 -11.46
N ALA A 121 19.16 11.05 -11.91
CA ALA A 121 19.08 10.71 -13.33
C ALA A 121 18.17 11.67 -14.10
N LEU A 122 16.95 11.94 -13.59
CA LEU A 122 16.03 12.88 -14.20
C LEU A 122 16.61 14.30 -14.30
N ALA A 123 17.43 14.71 -13.34
CA ALA A 123 18.04 16.03 -13.32
C ALA A 123 19.23 16.17 -14.30
N ARG A 124 19.82 15.05 -14.79
CA ARG A 124 20.94 15.10 -15.76
C ARG A 124 20.51 15.65 -17.10
N ASP A 125 19.31 15.29 -17.53
CA ASP A 125 18.83 15.54 -18.89
C ASP A 125 18.14 16.91 -19.04
N VAL A 126 18.22 17.77 -18.02
CA VAL A 126 17.46 19.02 -17.97
C VAL A 126 18.39 20.23 -17.89
N GLU A 127 18.21 21.17 -18.83
CA GLU A 127 18.94 22.43 -18.83
C GLU A 127 18.50 23.35 -17.69
N GLU A 128 19.47 23.80 -16.90
CA GLU A 128 19.25 24.72 -15.77
C GLU A 128 18.51 26.00 -16.20
N SER A 129 18.87 26.56 -17.36
CA SER A 129 18.26 27.80 -17.86
C SER A 129 16.74 27.67 -18.09
N GLN A 130 16.29 26.48 -18.49
CA GLN A 130 14.87 26.18 -18.70
C GLN A 130 14.14 25.97 -17.38
N LEU A 131 14.81 25.38 -16.38
CA LEU A 131 14.25 25.23 -15.03
C LEU A 131 14.04 26.59 -14.36
N ARG A 132 15.03 27.48 -14.43
CA ARG A 132 14.96 28.82 -13.82
C ARG A 132 13.84 29.67 -14.40
N LYS A 133 13.48 29.49 -15.68
CA LYS A 133 12.34 30.17 -16.33
C LYS A 133 10.99 29.67 -15.83
N ASN A 134 10.86 28.38 -15.53
CA ASN A 134 9.56 27.75 -15.24
C ASN A 134 9.27 27.62 -13.74
N ILE A 135 10.31 27.50 -12.92
CA ILE A 135 10.21 27.29 -11.47
C ILE A 135 10.52 28.61 -10.76
N VAL A 136 9.59 29.06 -9.91
CA VAL A 136 9.71 30.33 -9.18
C VAL A 136 10.74 30.21 -8.05
N TYR A 137 10.72 29.08 -7.33
CA TYR A 137 11.59 28.87 -6.18
C TYR A 137 13.01 28.49 -6.62
N GLN A 138 13.89 29.49 -6.71
CA GLN A 138 15.22 29.34 -7.32
C GLN A 138 16.17 28.47 -6.50
N ASP A 139 16.07 28.46 -5.17
CA ASP A 139 16.86 27.57 -4.32
C ASP A 139 16.58 26.09 -4.64
N PHE A 140 15.32 25.75 -4.98
CA PHE A 140 14.97 24.41 -5.45
C PHE A 140 15.67 24.06 -6.76
N VAL A 141 15.71 24.99 -7.72
CA VAL A 141 16.42 24.77 -8.98
C VAL A 141 17.91 24.55 -8.73
N THR A 142 18.52 25.39 -7.89
CA THR A 142 19.93 25.24 -7.52
C THR A 142 20.19 23.88 -6.87
N ALA A 143 19.43 23.50 -5.84
CA ALA A 143 19.62 22.19 -5.21
C ALA A 143 19.44 21.03 -6.21
N LEU A 144 18.44 21.11 -7.09
CA LEU A 144 18.18 20.10 -8.11
C LEU A 144 19.34 19.95 -9.10
N THR A 145 19.90 21.04 -9.63
CA THR A 145 21.00 20.95 -10.61
C THR A 145 22.30 20.46 -9.98
N ARG A 146 22.51 20.73 -8.69
CA ARG A 146 23.69 20.29 -7.93
C ARG A 146 23.63 18.81 -7.51
N LEU A 147 22.52 18.09 -7.72
CA LEU A 147 22.43 16.64 -7.47
C LEU A 147 23.47 15.82 -8.24
N ASN A 148 23.88 16.29 -9.42
CA ASN A 148 24.83 15.61 -10.29
C ASN A 148 26.29 16.02 -10.03
N GLU A 149 26.54 16.92 -9.08
CA GLU A 149 27.89 17.36 -8.75
C GLU A 149 28.53 16.45 -7.69
N PRO A 150 29.72 15.87 -7.96
CA PRO A 150 30.34 14.88 -7.07
C PRO A 150 30.50 15.32 -5.61
N LYS A 151 30.73 16.62 -5.37
CA LYS A 151 30.97 17.18 -4.03
C LYS A 151 29.74 17.78 -3.37
N LYS A 152 28.65 18.02 -4.12
CA LYS A 152 27.45 18.72 -3.63
C LYS A 152 26.19 17.86 -3.65
N GLY A 153 26.22 16.70 -4.31
CA GLY A 153 25.04 15.85 -4.50
C GLY A 153 24.37 15.43 -3.18
N LEU A 154 25.15 15.15 -2.13
CA LEU A 154 24.61 14.77 -0.82
C LEU A 154 23.91 15.95 -0.13
N ASP A 155 24.51 17.14 -0.13
CA ASP A 155 23.91 18.33 0.48
C ASP A 155 22.70 18.82 -0.32
N ALA A 156 22.77 18.74 -1.65
CA ALA A 156 21.64 18.95 -2.55
C ALA A 156 20.46 18.01 -2.20
N TRP A 157 20.74 16.72 -2.03
CA TRP A 157 19.73 15.74 -1.63
C TRP A 157 19.13 16.06 -0.26
N ARG A 158 19.99 16.33 0.74
CA ARG A 158 19.55 16.72 2.09
C ARG A 158 18.66 17.96 2.05
N TRP A 159 19.00 18.97 1.26
CA TRP A 159 18.17 20.16 1.10
C TRP A 159 16.82 19.81 0.45
N LEU A 160 16.83 19.03 -0.64
CA LEU A 160 15.62 18.62 -1.35
C LEU A 160 14.67 17.78 -0.49
N THR A 161 15.19 17.00 0.45
CA THR A 161 14.39 16.24 1.44
C THR A 161 14.06 17.05 2.69
N ALA A 162 14.26 18.38 2.67
CA ALA A 162 14.02 19.26 3.80
C ALA A 162 14.77 18.84 5.09
N ASN A 163 15.95 18.25 4.96
CA ASN A 163 16.86 18.03 6.09
C ASN A 163 17.63 19.31 6.38
N LYS A 164 17.93 19.53 7.67
CA LYS A 164 18.70 20.71 8.08
C LYS A 164 20.12 20.64 7.52
N LEU A 165 20.54 21.77 6.95
CA LEU A 165 21.91 22.04 6.58
C LEU A 165 22.47 23.13 7.48
N THR A 166 23.77 23.09 7.76
CA THR A 166 24.47 24.20 8.40
C THR A 166 24.52 25.42 7.48
N PHE A 167 24.92 26.57 8.02
CA PHE A 167 25.11 27.77 7.19
C PHE A 167 26.19 27.54 6.12
N GLU A 168 27.33 26.95 6.50
CA GLU A 168 28.46 26.64 5.59
C GLU A 168 28.06 25.66 4.48
N GLU A 169 27.27 24.62 4.81
CA GLU A 169 26.74 23.67 3.82
C GLU A 169 25.83 24.36 2.81
N ARG A 170 24.95 25.28 3.26
CA ARG A 170 24.06 26.04 2.37
C ARG A 170 24.79 27.03 1.48
N GLU A 171 25.76 27.74 2.04
CA GLU A 171 26.62 28.66 1.28
C GLU A 171 27.40 27.90 0.20
N THR A 172 27.96 26.74 0.56
CA THR A 172 28.67 25.85 -0.38
C THR A 172 27.74 25.33 -1.48
N LEU A 173 26.52 24.94 -1.13
CA LEU A 173 25.50 24.49 -2.08
C LEU A 173 25.00 25.63 -2.98
N GLY A 174 25.03 26.87 -2.50
CA GLY A 174 24.55 28.07 -3.20
C GLY A 174 23.06 28.32 -3.03
N VAL A 175 22.48 27.89 -1.90
CA VAL A 175 21.07 28.13 -1.54
C VAL A 175 20.97 29.12 -0.39
N ALA A 176 20.01 30.05 -0.46
CA ALA A 176 19.85 31.08 0.57
C ALA A 176 18.98 30.60 1.76
N THR A 177 18.01 29.73 1.48
CA THR A 177 16.97 29.31 2.43
C THR A 177 17.07 27.83 2.79
N SER A 178 16.36 27.44 3.85
CA SER A 178 16.11 26.04 4.22
C SER A 178 14.60 25.80 4.13
N ILE A 179 14.17 24.56 3.89
CA ILE A 179 12.76 24.18 3.92
C ILE A 179 12.37 23.92 5.38
N GLU A 180 12.01 24.98 6.11
CA GLU A 180 11.68 24.92 7.54
C GLU A 180 10.23 25.32 7.84
N ARG A 181 9.53 25.95 6.89
CA ARG A 181 8.12 26.31 7.01
C ARG A 181 7.28 25.55 5.98
N SER A 182 5.98 25.39 6.27
CA SER A 182 5.04 24.76 5.34
C SER A 182 5.01 25.46 3.97
N GLU A 183 5.11 26.78 3.95
CA GLU A 183 5.15 27.57 2.72
C GLU A 183 6.38 27.23 1.86
N ASP A 184 7.55 27.06 2.47
CA ASP A 184 8.78 26.66 1.79
C ASP A 184 8.60 25.27 1.16
N ALA A 185 8.00 24.33 1.91
CA ALA A 185 7.74 22.98 1.45
C ALA A 185 6.71 22.95 0.31
N LEU A 186 5.65 23.76 0.37
CA LEU A 186 4.67 23.91 -0.71
C LEU A 186 5.32 24.50 -1.98
N ASN A 187 6.20 25.49 -1.83
CA ASN A 187 6.95 26.08 -2.94
C ASN A 187 7.92 25.09 -3.58
N ALA A 188 8.66 24.35 -2.75
CA ALA A 188 9.54 23.27 -3.20
C ALA A 188 8.76 22.15 -3.90
N PHE A 189 7.62 21.73 -3.34
CA PHE A 189 6.75 20.73 -3.96
C PHE A 189 6.20 21.19 -5.31
N SER A 190 5.76 22.45 -5.41
CA SER A 190 5.33 23.04 -6.68
C SER A 190 6.45 23.08 -7.73
N GLY A 191 7.68 23.42 -7.30
CA GLY A 191 8.88 23.34 -8.14
C GLY A 191 9.16 21.92 -8.62
N LEU A 192 9.09 20.94 -7.73
CA LEU A 192 9.26 19.52 -8.03
C LEU A 192 8.23 19.02 -9.04
N LEU A 193 6.95 19.32 -8.86
CA LEU A 193 5.91 18.92 -9.81
C LEU A 193 6.11 19.55 -11.19
N LYS A 194 6.54 20.82 -11.26
CA LYS A 194 6.91 21.47 -12.53
C LYS A 194 8.08 20.79 -13.22
N PHE A 195 9.13 20.46 -12.45
CA PHE A 195 10.29 19.72 -12.96
C PHE A 195 9.87 18.36 -13.51
N LEU A 196 9.14 17.54 -12.74
CA LEU A 196 8.71 16.21 -13.14
C LEU A 196 7.84 16.26 -14.41
N ARG A 197 6.93 17.23 -14.52
CA ARG A 197 6.18 17.42 -15.78
C ARG A 197 7.08 17.79 -16.95
N GLY A 198 8.06 18.66 -16.72
CA GLY A 198 9.08 19.01 -17.72
C GLY A 198 9.88 17.80 -18.20
N ALA A 199 10.13 16.83 -17.30
CA ALA A 199 10.76 15.56 -17.62
C ALA A 199 9.82 14.56 -18.34
N GLY A 200 8.57 14.94 -18.64
CA GLY A 200 7.63 14.16 -19.45
C GLY A 200 6.62 13.31 -18.66
N PHE A 201 6.57 13.42 -17.32
CA PHE A 201 5.56 12.74 -16.53
C PHE A 201 4.16 13.33 -16.77
N ARG A 202 3.24 12.48 -17.20
CA ARG A 202 1.83 12.81 -17.48
C ARG A 202 0.90 12.47 -16.31
N LEU A 203 1.36 11.65 -15.38
CA LEU A 203 0.68 11.33 -14.13
C LEU A 203 1.71 11.32 -13.00
N ILE A 204 1.52 12.19 -12.02
CA ILE A 204 2.28 12.22 -10.76
C ILE A 204 1.28 11.95 -9.63
N SER A 205 1.40 10.81 -8.96
CA SER A 205 0.49 10.41 -7.88
C SER A 205 1.21 10.38 -6.54
N MET A 206 0.62 11.01 -5.54
CA MET A 206 0.98 10.87 -4.13
C MET A 206 -0.06 9.99 -3.45
N PHE A 207 0.39 8.89 -2.85
CA PHE A 207 -0.43 8.00 -2.04
C PHE A 207 -0.08 8.21 -0.57
N ILE A 208 -1.00 8.74 0.24
CA ILE A 208 -0.82 8.90 1.69
C ILE A 208 -1.64 7.83 2.40
N ASP A 209 -0.97 6.93 3.10
CA ASP A 209 -1.62 5.96 3.98
C ASP A 209 -1.84 6.53 5.38
N GLU A 210 -2.61 5.83 6.21
CA GLU A 210 -2.91 6.20 7.61
C GLU A 210 -3.32 7.68 7.78
N PHE A 211 -4.12 8.19 6.84
CA PHE A 211 -4.47 9.60 6.80
C PHE A 211 -5.30 10.05 8.02
N GLU A 212 -5.93 9.10 8.72
CA GLU A 212 -6.61 9.35 9.99
C GLU A 212 -5.68 9.83 11.12
N GLU A 213 -4.36 9.62 11.03
CA GLU A 213 -3.41 10.10 12.04
C GLU A 213 -3.48 11.61 12.28
N ILE A 214 -3.91 12.37 11.26
CA ILE A 214 -4.10 13.82 11.36
C ILE A 214 -5.08 14.17 12.49
N THR A 215 -6.07 13.31 12.75
CA THR A 215 -7.08 13.52 13.80
C THR A 215 -6.49 13.48 15.21
N SER A 216 -5.36 12.78 15.38
CA SER A 216 -4.62 12.63 16.65
C SER A 216 -3.66 13.79 16.92
N LEU A 217 -3.44 14.68 15.95
CA LEU A 217 -2.55 15.83 16.11
C LEU A 217 -3.11 16.88 17.07
N VAL A 218 -2.20 17.64 17.68
CA VAL A 218 -2.56 18.82 18.47
C VAL A 218 -3.32 19.82 17.60
N GLN A 219 -4.34 20.48 18.16
CA GLN A 219 -5.29 21.30 17.41
C GLN A 219 -4.64 22.35 16.48
N LEU A 220 -3.55 22.98 16.89
CA LEU A 220 -2.82 23.93 16.04
C LEU A 220 -2.16 23.25 14.83
N GLN A 221 -1.47 22.13 15.05
CA GLN A 221 -0.84 21.34 13.98
C GLN A 221 -1.88 20.79 13.01
N LYS A 222 -2.96 20.21 13.56
CA LYS A 222 -4.09 19.68 12.80
C LYS A 222 -4.71 20.71 11.87
N ARG A 223 -5.06 21.89 12.41
CA ARG A 223 -5.62 23.01 11.62
C ARG A 223 -4.65 23.48 10.53
N LYS A 224 -3.36 23.61 10.87
CA LYS A 224 -2.32 24.01 9.92
C LYS A 224 -2.20 23.00 8.78
N LEU A 225 -2.09 21.71 9.09
CA LEU A 225 -1.96 20.66 8.10
C LEU A 225 -3.19 20.55 7.20
N PHE A 226 -4.40 20.64 7.74
CA PHE A 226 -5.60 20.68 6.91
C PHE A 226 -5.63 21.88 5.95
N ASN A 227 -5.19 23.05 6.40
CA ASN A 227 -5.07 24.22 5.53
C ASN A 227 -4.00 23.99 4.45
N ASP A 228 -2.82 23.48 4.81
CA ASP A 228 -1.74 23.18 3.86
C ASP A 228 -2.19 22.19 2.77
N LEU A 229 -2.90 21.12 3.16
CA LEU A 229 -3.48 20.14 2.23
C LEU A 229 -4.58 20.75 1.35
N ARG A 230 -5.42 21.62 1.91
CA ARG A 230 -6.43 22.34 1.13
C ARG A 230 -5.77 23.24 0.10
N HIS A 231 -4.74 23.99 0.50
CA HIS A 231 -3.96 24.84 -0.39
C HIS A 231 -3.31 24.01 -1.50
N LEU A 232 -2.71 22.86 -1.19
CA LEU A 232 -2.14 21.96 -2.18
C LEU A 232 -3.18 21.53 -3.25
N ILE A 233 -4.39 21.18 -2.83
CA ILE A 233 -5.45 20.77 -3.75
C ILE A 233 -5.96 21.99 -4.55
N ASP A 234 -6.15 23.13 -3.90
CA ASP A 234 -6.60 24.38 -4.54
C ASP A 234 -5.57 24.92 -5.54
N LEU A 235 -4.27 24.58 -5.43
CA LEU A 235 -3.26 24.88 -6.45
C LEU A 235 -3.59 24.22 -7.80
N ASN A 236 -4.47 23.20 -7.82
CA ASN A 236 -4.98 22.54 -9.02
C ASN A 236 -3.86 22.16 -10.00
N VAL A 237 -2.79 21.58 -9.46
CA VAL A 237 -1.55 21.36 -10.19
C VAL A 237 -1.74 20.31 -11.28
N SER A 238 -1.64 20.70 -12.56
CA SER A 238 -1.86 19.79 -13.68
C SER A 238 -1.05 18.49 -13.56
N ASN A 239 -1.65 17.39 -14.00
CA ASN A 239 -1.08 16.04 -13.99
C ASN A 239 -0.79 15.46 -12.60
N PHE A 240 -1.20 16.13 -11.52
CA PHE A 240 -1.04 15.65 -10.15
C PHE A 240 -2.31 14.97 -9.63
N SER A 241 -2.14 13.90 -8.87
CA SER A 241 -3.20 13.21 -8.13
C SER A 241 -2.77 13.00 -6.68
N LEU A 242 -3.72 13.20 -5.76
CA LEU A 242 -3.54 12.88 -4.35
C LEU A 242 -4.57 11.82 -3.97
N THR A 243 -4.09 10.67 -3.52
CA THR A 243 -4.94 9.60 -3.00
C THR A 243 -4.60 9.38 -1.54
N VAL A 244 -5.59 9.47 -0.67
CA VAL A 244 -5.44 9.24 0.77
C VAL A 244 -6.18 7.96 1.17
N ALA A 245 -5.62 7.18 2.08
CA ALA A 245 -6.29 6.01 2.65
C ALA A 245 -6.56 6.23 4.14
N CYS A 246 -7.76 5.85 4.59
CA CYS A 246 -8.12 5.93 6.01
C CYS A 246 -9.19 4.93 6.44
N SER A 247 -9.32 4.72 7.75
CA SER A 247 -10.45 4.00 8.34
C SER A 247 -11.77 4.79 8.23
N PRO A 248 -12.93 4.10 8.24
CA PRO A 248 -14.25 4.77 8.24
C PRO A 248 -14.41 5.77 9.37
N LYS A 249 -13.95 5.41 10.59
CA LYS A 249 -13.99 6.29 11.76
C LYS A 249 -13.14 7.54 11.54
N GLY A 250 -11.90 7.36 11.06
CA GLY A 250 -11.00 8.48 10.78
C GLY A 250 -11.55 9.42 9.72
N TRP A 251 -12.13 8.89 8.64
CA TRP A 251 -12.76 9.69 7.59
C TRP A 251 -13.92 10.53 8.13
N ASN A 252 -14.79 9.95 8.97
CA ASN A 252 -15.90 10.67 9.58
C ASN A 252 -15.42 11.80 10.49
N MET A 253 -14.36 11.59 11.29
CA MET A 253 -13.77 12.65 12.10
C MET A 253 -13.22 13.79 11.24
N ILE A 254 -12.55 13.48 10.13
CA ILE A 254 -12.05 14.50 9.19
C ILE A 254 -13.22 15.26 8.54
N TYR A 255 -14.30 14.55 8.18
CA TYR A 255 -15.53 15.12 7.64
C TYR A 255 -16.13 16.18 8.58
N GLU A 256 -16.27 15.84 9.86
CA GLU A 256 -16.85 16.70 10.88
C GLU A 256 -15.97 17.92 11.19
N GLU A 257 -14.65 17.74 11.23
CA GLU A 257 -13.72 18.80 11.61
C GLU A 257 -13.35 19.76 10.46
N ASN A 258 -13.35 19.29 9.20
CA ASN A 258 -12.95 20.13 8.06
C ASN A 258 -13.74 19.83 6.77
N ALA A 259 -15.00 20.27 6.76
CA ALA A 259 -15.86 20.17 5.58
C ALA A 259 -15.28 20.82 4.32
N ALA A 260 -14.42 21.84 4.44
CA ALA A 260 -13.82 22.53 3.30
C ALA A 260 -12.82 21.63 2.55
N LEU A 261 -11.95 20.92 3.28
CA LEU A 261 -11.03 19.94 2.71
C LEU A 261 -11.81 18.76 2.12
N VAL A 262 -12.79 18.23 2.86
CA VAL A 262 -13.60 17.09 2.43
C VAL A 262 -14.35 17.34 1.13
N ARG A 263 -14.91 18.54 0.94
CA ARG A 263 -15.58 18.91 -0.33
C ARG A 263 -14.67 18.72 -1.54
N ARG A 264 -13.35 18.89 -1.40
CA ARG A 264 -12.38 18.69 -2.50
C ARG A 264 -12.09 17.22 -2.80
N PHE A 265 -12.28 16.34 -1.81
CA PHE A 265 -12.12 14.90 -1.94
C PHE A 265 -13.41 14.16 -2.31
N SER A 266 -14.56 14.71 -1.93
CA SER A 266 -15.87 14.04 -1.90
C SER A 266 -16.34 13.46 -3.23
N SER A 267 -15.82 13.92 -4.36
CA SER A 267 -16.19 13.40 -5.68
C SER A 267 -15.63 12.00 -5.98
N ASN A 268 -14.61 11.53 -5.25
CA ASN A 268 -13.96 10.23 -5.54
C ASN A 268 -13.69 9.44 -4.26
N LEU A 269 -14.74 9.14 -3.51
CA LEU A 269 -14.71 8.23 -2.37
C LEU A 269 -14.87 6.79 -2.84
N ILE A 270 -13.94 5.92 -2.45
CA ILE A 270 -13.91 4.49 -2.79
C ILE A 270 -13.84 3.70 -1.48
N PHE A 271 -14.87 2.91 -1.22
CA PHE A 271 -14.90 2.01 -0.07
C PHE A 271 -14.32 0.66 -0.45
N LEU A 272 -13.39 0.15 0.35
CA LEU A 272 -12.95 -1.23 0.27
C LEU A 272 -14.00 -2.11 0.93
N GLN A 273 -14.56 -3.01 0.13
CA GLN A 273 -15.53 -3.99 0.57
C GLN A 273 -14.81 -5.25 1.06
N SER A 274 -15.47 -6.01 1.93
CA SER A 274 -15.06 -7.39 2.22
C SER A 274 -15.05 -8.20 0.94
N LEU A 275 -14.12 -9.15 0.84
CA LEU A 275 -14.09 -10.11 -0.26
C LEU A 275 -15.25 -11.10 -0.12
N ASP A 276 -15.88 -11.42 -1.24
CA ASP A 276 -16.72 -12.60 -1.34
C ASP A 276 -15.86 -13.86 -1.57
N GLU A 277 -16.52 -15.02 -1.61
CA GLU A 277 -15.85 -16.30 -1.74
C GLU A 277 -15.04 -16.40 -3.04
N ASP A 278 -15.60 -15.91 -4.15
CA ASP A 278 -14.92 -15.91 -5.46
C ASP A 278 -13.65 -15.06 -5.43
N ALA A 279 -13.70 -13.87 -4.83
CA ALA A 279 -12.54 -13.01 -4.67
C ALA A 279 -11.53 -13.59 -3.66
N ALA A 280 -11.99 -14.25 -2.60
CA ALA A 280 -11.13 -14.96 -1.66
C ALA A 280 -10.39 -16.13 -2.33
N MET A 281 -11.08 -16.94 -3.14
CA MET A 281 -10.47 -18.02 -3.93
C MET A 281 -9.39 -17.49 -4.89
N LYS A 282 -9.67 -16.38 -5.59
CA LYS A 282 -8.68 -15.72 -6.46
C LYS A 282 -7.48 -15.20 -5.68
N LEU A 283 -7.70 -14.63 -4.50
CA LEU A 283 -6.62 -14.15 -3.64
C LEU A 283 -5.74 -15.32 -3.19
N VAL A 284 -6.33 -16.35 -2.60
CA VAL A 284 -5.60 -17.51 -2.06
C VAL A 284 -4.83 -18.24 -3.16
N SER A 285 -5.46 -18.50 -4.32
CA SER A 285 -4.79 -19.13 -5.45
C SER A 285 -3.60 -18.30 -5.98
N SER A 286 -3.72 -16.97 -6.01
CA SER A 286 -2.62 -16.10 -6.45
C SER A 286 -1.40 -16.20 -5.52
N TYR A 287 -1.63 -16.35 -4.21
CA TYR A 287 -0.57 -16.55 -3.23
C TYR A 287 0.05 -17.95 -3.36
N LEU A 288 -0.76 -19.01 -3.47
CA LEU A 288 -0.26 -20.38 -3.64
C LEU A 288 0.59 -20.53 -4.91
N GLU A 289 0.13 -19.99 -6.03
CA GLU A 289 0.80 -20.14 -7.33
C GLU A 289 2.22 -19.58 -7.33
N ARG A 290 2.47 -18.48 -6.61
CA ARG A 290 3.80 -17.85 -6.51
C ARG A 290 4.85 -18.77 -5.87
N PHE A 291 4.41 -19.71 -5.03
CA PHE A 291 5.29 -20.61 -4.28
C PHE A 291 5.15 -22.06 -4.71
N ARG A 292 4.35 -22.33 -5.76
CA ARG A 292 4.11 -23.68 -6.25
C ARG A 292 5.39 -24.28 -6.83
N THR A 293 5.65 -25.53 -6.48
CA THR A 293 6.75 -26.34 -7.01
C THR A 293 6.19 -27.50 -7.82
N ASN A 294 6.95 -27.96 -8.81
CA ASN A 294 6.70 -29.21 -9.54
C ASN A 294 5.25 -29.40 -10.04
N HIS A 295 4.79 -28.52 -10.94
CA HIS A 295 3.44 -28.51 -11.49
C HIS A 295 3.00 -29.86 -12.10
N GLU A 296 3.90 -30.58 -12.76
CA GLU A 296 3.58 -31.90 -13.35
C GLU A 296 3.29 -32.95 -12.27
N ALA A 297 4.07 -32.98 -11.19
CA ALA A 297 3.82 -33.89 -10.08
C ALA A 297 2.53 -33.53 -9.32
N LEU A 298 2.23 -32.23 -9.17
CA LEU A 298 0.96 -31.78 -8.62
C LEU A 298 -0.21 -32.27 -9.48
N GLU A 299 -0.16 -32.08 -10.80
CA GLU A 299 -1.24 -32.54 -11.69
C GLU A 299 -1.49 -34.05 -11.57
N ASN A 300 -0.43 -34.85 -11.54
CA ASN A 300 -0.54 -36.31 -11.33
C ASN A 300 -1.12 -36.64 -9.95
N HIS A 301 -0.67 -35.94 -8.90
CA HIS A 301 -1.19 -36.14 -7.54
C HIS A 301 -2.68 -35.83 -7.42
N LEU A 302 -3.13 -34.73 -8.03
CA LEU A 302 -4.54 -34.33 -8.03
C LEU A 302 -5.42 -35.33 -8.81
N LEU A 303 -4.90 -35.91 -9.89
CA LEU A 303 -5.57 -36.98 -10.64
C LEU A 303 -5.77 -38.25 -9.79
N GLU A 304 -4.74 -38.66 -9.05
CA GLU A 304 -4.80 -39.84 -8.17
C GLU A 304 -5.81 -39.66 -7.01
N MET A 305 -5.98 -38.43 -6.54
CA MET A 305 -6.90 -38.10 -5.45
C MET A 305 -8.36 -37.85 -5.88
N ASP A 306 -8.67 -37.95 -7.18
CA ASP A 306 -9.96 -37.51 -7.74
C ASP A 306 -10.30 -36.07 -7.32
N TYR A 307 -9.28 -35.21 -7.24
CA TYR A 307 -9.44 -33.83 -6.83
C TYR A 307 -10.02 -33.00 -7.99
N ASN A 308 -10.99 -32.14 -7.69
CA ASN A 308 -11.66 -31.36 -8.71
C ASN A 308 -10.67 -30.44 -9.46
N LYS A 309 -10.48 -30.72 -10.75
CA LYS A 309 -9.54 -29.99 -11.62
C LYS A 309 -9.82 -28.50 -11.70
N ASP A 310 -11.09 -28.09 -11.62
CA ASP A 310 -11.49 -26.68 -11.71
C ASP A 310 -10.98 -25.85 -10.52
N HIS A 311 -10.60 -26.52 -9.43
CA HIS A 311 -10.10 -25.91 -8.20
C HIS A 311 -8.66 -26.31 -7.87
N SER A 312 -7.94 -26.94 -8.80
CA SER A 312 -6.53 -27.36 -8.61
C SER A 312 -5.62 -26.25 -8.09
N LYS A 313 -5.90 -24.99 -8.47
CA LYS A 313 -5.13 -23.81 -8.08
C LYS A 313 -5.21 -23.45 -6.59
N ILE A 314 -6.25 -23.89 -5.88
CA ILE A 314 -6.41 -23.64 -4.44
C ILE A 314 -5.92 -24.80 -3.57
N TYR A 315 -5.45 -25.91 -4.16
CA TYR A 315 -4.84 -27.01 -3.42
C TYR A 315 -3.72 -26.46 -2.49
N PRO A 316 -3.66 -26.84 -1.20
CA PRO A 316 -4.37 -27.98 -0.56
C PRO A 316 -5.79 -27.71 -0.04
N PHE A 317 -6.31 -26.50 -0.18
CA PHE A 317 -7.67 -26.16 0.27
C PHE A 317 -8.73 -26.75 -0.66
N THR A 318 -9.89 -27.13 -0.13
CA THR A 318 -11.10 -27.33 -0.94
C THR A 318 -11.89 -26.03 -1.07
N VAL A 319 -12.91 -26.00 -1.93
CA VAL A 319 -13.86 -24.88 -1.99
C VAL A 319 -14.50 -24.62 -0.63
N ASP A 320 -14.94 -25.68 0.06
CA ASP A 320 -15.49 -25.59 1.42
C ASP A 320 -14.46 -25.06 2.43
N GLY A 321 -13.18 -25.39 2.25
CA GLY A 321 -12.08 -24.82 3.04
C GLY A 321 -11.96 -23.31 2.85
N ILE A 322 -12.01 -22.83 1.61
CA ILE A 322 -11.97 -21.38 1.32
C ILE A 322 -13.25 -20.69 1.81
N HIS A 323 -14.40 -21.33 1.66
CA HIS A 323 -15.67 -20.85 2.21
C HIS A 323 -15.56 -20.63 3.72
N GLU A 324 -15.06 -21.61 4.47
CA GLU A 324 -14.86 -21.50 5.91
C GLU A 324 -13.88 -20.37 6.27
N ILE A 325 -12.75 -20.26 5.56
CA ILE A 325 -11.81 -19.15 5.75
C ILE A 325 -12.50 -17.80 5.52
N CYS A 326 -13.30 -17.68 4.46
CA CYS A 326 -14.03 -16.46 4.13
C CYS A 326 -15.09 -16.11 5.19
N SER A 327 -15.80 -17.12 5.69
CA SER A 327 -16.78 -16.99 6.78
C SER A 327 -16.14 -16.50 8.08
N LEU A 328 -15.09 -17.20 8.55
CA LEU A 328 -14.36 -16.84 9.78
C LEU A 328 -13.76 -15.43 9.70
N SER A 329 -13.21 -15.07 8.54
CA SER A 329 -12.58 -13.76 8.31
C SER A 329 -13.58 -12.64 8.02
N LYS A 330 -14.86 -12.96 7.79
CA LYS A 330 -15.89 -12.03 7.29
C LYS A 330 -15.45 -11.29 6.02
N GLY A 331 -14.70 -11.99 5.16
CA GLY A 331 -14.11 -11.45 3.94
C GLY A 331 -12.99 -10.41 4.15
N ASN A 332 -12.45 -10.28 5.36
CA ASN A 332 -11.33 -9.38 5.62
C ASN A 332 -10.04 -9.95 5.03
N VAL A 333 -9.41 -9.23 4.09
CA VAL A 333 -8.20 -9.67 3.39
C VAL A 333 -7.09 -10.11 4.35
N GLY A 334 -6.79 -9.30 5.37
CA GLY A 334 -5.73 -9.60 6.33
C GLY A 334 -6.00 -10.89 7.11
N GLU A 335 -7.25 -11.10 7.53
CA GLU A 335 -7.64 -12.33 8.23
C GLU A 335 -7.71 -13.54 7.27
N ILE A 336 -8.13 -13.38 6.02
CA ILE A 336 -8.08 -14.46 5.00
C ILE A 336 -6.65 -14.97 4.84
N LEU A 337 -5.69 -14.06 4.64
CA LEU A 337 -4.28 -14.43 4.47
C LEU A 337 -3.73 -15.10 5.73
N LYS A 338 -4.02 -14.53 6.90
CA LYS A 338 -3.61 -15.07 8.20
C LYS A 338 -4.16 -16.48 8.43
N TYR A 339 -5.45 -16.70 8.22
CA TYR A 339 -6.12 -17.99 8.41
C TYR A 339 -5.64 -19.02 7.40
N SER A 340 -5.41 -18.61 6.15
CA SER A 340 -4.79 -19.47 5.14
C SER A 340 -3.38 -19.90 5.58
N GLY A 341 -2.57 -18.96 6.10
CA GLY A 341 -1.24 -19.25 6.62
C GLY A 341 -1.24 -20.20 7.80
N ILE A 342 -2.13 -19.97 8.78
CA ILE A 342 -2.31 -20.86 9.94
C ILE A 342 -2.75 -22.26 9.50
N ALA A 343 -3.69 -22.35 8.57
CA ALA A 343 -4.20 -23.62 8.08
C ALA A 343 -3.12 -24.43 7.35
N ILE A 344 -2.23 -23.79 6.57
CA ILE A 344 -1.07 -24.46 5.96
C ILE A 344 -0.11 -24.99 7.03
N GLU A 345 0.32 -24.16 7.99
CA GLU A 345 1.26 -24.59 9.04
C GLU A 345 0.70 -25.75 9.87
N MET A 346 -0.52 -25.58 10.38
CA MET A 346 -1.15 -26.58 11.24
C MET A 346 -1.52 -27.84 10.45
N GLY A 347 -1.90 -27.69 9.17
CA GLY A 347 -2.17 -28.80 8.25
C GLY A 347 -0.94 -29.68 8.05
N ILE A 348 0.25 -29.08 7.92
CA ILE A 348 1.53 -29.79 7.84
C ILE A 348 1.82 -30.53 9.15
N ILE A 349 1.69 -29.85 10.30
CA ILE A 349 1.94 -30.43 11.63
C ILE A 349 1.05 -31.65 11.88
N GLU A 350 -0.21 -31.58 11.47
CA GLU A 350 -1.19 -32.67 11.63
C GLU A 350 -1.21 -33.65 10.45
N LYS A 351 -0.38 -33.44 9.43
CA LYS A 351 -0.26 -34.28 8.23
C LYS A 351 -1.57 -34.41 7.42
N HIS A 352 -2.38 -33.35 7.39
CA HIS A 352 -3.56 -33.28 6.52
C HIS A 352 -3.13 -33.14 5.07
N LYS A 353 -3.61 -34.00 4.17
CA LYS A 353 -3.33 -33.84 2.73
C LYS A 353 -4.27 -32.86 2.02
N ILE A 354 -5.47 -32.70 2.58
CA ILE A 354 -6.54 -31.84 2.07
C ILE A 354 -7.04 -31.01 3.26
N ILE A 355 -7.30 -29.73 3.00
CA ILE A 355 -7.80 -28.79 4.00
C ILE A 355 -9.22 -28.37 3.59
N ASP A 356 -10.21 -29.09 4.10
CA ASP A 356 -11.63 -28.77 3.95
C ASP A 356 -12.16 -27.83 5.04
N GLY A 357 -13.43 -27.43 4.99
CA GLY A 357 -14.00 -26.48 5.96
C GLY A 357 -13.91 -26.96 7.42
N ASN A 358 -14.20 -28.23 7.68
CA ASN A 358 -14.09 -28.80 9.04
C ASN A 358 -12.63 -28.76 9.53
N THR A 359 -11.70 -29.09 8.64
CA THR A 359 -10.26 -29.06 8.92
C THR A 359 -9.80 -27.63 9.20
N VAL A 360 -10.20 -26.65 8.39
CA VAL A 360 -9.91 -25.22 8.61
C VAL A 360 -10.35 -24.80 10.01
N ASN A 361 -11.61 -25.07 10.36
CA ASN A 361 -12.18 -24.67 11.64
C ASN A 361 -11.40 -25.28 12.83
N LEU A 362 -11.08 -26.58 12.74
CA LEU A 362 -10.31 -27.31 13.75
C LEU A 362 -8.91 -26.72 13.92
N LEU A 363 -8.17 -26.53 12.81
CA LEU A 363 -6.79 -26.05 12.82
C LEU A 363 -6.69 -24.63 13.37
N ILE A 364 -7.59 -23.73 12.95
CA ILE A 364 -7.63 -22.35 13.43
C ILE A 364 -7.99 -22.29 14.91
N THR A 365 -9.01 -23.05 15.35
CA THR A 365 -9.43 -23.12 16.76
C THR A 365 -8.30 -23.63 17.65
N LYS A 366 -7.57 -24.66 17.19
CA LYS A 366 -6.42 -25.20 17.91
C LYS A 366 -5.28 -24.20 18.01
N TYR A 367 -4.99 -23.46 16.93
CA TYR A 367 -3.92 -22.46 16.90
C TYR A 367 -4.13 -21.32 17.91
N TYR A 368 -5.34 -20.77 18.00
CA TYR A 368 -5.64 -19.71 18.97
C TYR A 368 -5.84 -20.22 20.40
N GLY A 369 -5.85 -21.54 20.59
CA GLY A 369 -5.90 -22.20 21.88
C GLY A 369 -7.17 -21.90 22.66
N LYS A 370 -8.24 -22.67 22.44
CA LYS A 370 -9.20 -23.11 23.49
C LYS A 370 -10.30 -24.02 22.94
N THR A 371 -10.60 -25.07 23.70
CA THR A 371 -12.00 -25.48 23.94
C THR A 371 -12.81 -24.24 24.33
N ALA A 372 -13.57 -23.69 23.39
CA ALA A 372 -14.64 -22.75 23.64
C ALA A 372 -15.58 -22.78 22.44
N TYR A 373 -16.79 -23.25 22.69
CA TYR A 373 -17.97 -23.02 21.86
C TYR A 373 -17.97 -21.60 21.32
N PHE A 374 -17.97 -21.45 20.00
CA PHE A 374 -18.48 -20.26 19.34
C PHE A 374 -19.99 -20.48 19.12
N ASP A 375 -20.77 -19.97 20.08
CA ASP A 375 -22.15 -19.52 19.98
C ASP A 375 -23.19 -20.37 19.23
N GLU A 376 -23.60 -21.48 19.86
CA GLU A 376 -25.04 -21.71 20.06
C GLU A 376 -25.42 -21.04 21.38
N TYR A 377 -25.85 -19.76 21.42
CA TYR A 377 -26.78 -19.22 22.42
C TYR A 377 -27.18 -17.77 22.11
N GLU A 378 -27.61 -17.49 20.88
CA GLU A 378 -28.48 -16.34 20.56
C GLU A 378 -29.98 -16.70 20.77
N LYS A 379 -30.28 -17.67 21.65
CA LYS A 379 -31.64 -18.21 21.85
C LYS A 379 -32.26 -18.03 23.23
N ASN A 380 -31.63 -17.33 24.18
CA ASN A 380 -32.17 -17.15 25.53
C ASN A 380 -32.25 -15.69 26.03
N GLU A 381 -32.57 -14.74 25.16
CA GLU A 381 -33.19 -13.46 25.57
C GLU A 381 -34.59 -13.33 24.95
N ASN A 382 -35.46 -14.24 25.35
CA ASN A 382 -36.91 -14.11 25.27
C ASN A 382 -37.46 -15.07 26.32
N LEU A 383 -37.48 -14.66 27.59
CA LEU A 383 -38.35 -15.12 28.70
C LEU A 383 -37.71 -14.74 30.06
N SER A 384 -37.93 -13.51 30.52
CA SER A 384 -38.35 -13.17 31.89
C SER A 384 -38.52 -11.66 32.04
#